data_AF-A0A517DTE5-F1
#
_entry.id   AF-A0A517DTE5-F1
#
_cell.length_a   1.000
_cell.length_b   1.000
_cell.length_c   1.000
_cell.angle_alpha   90.00
_cell.angle_beta   90.00
_cell.angle_gamma   90.00
#
_symmetry.space_group_name_H-M   'P 1'
#
loop_
_entity.id
_entity.type
_entity.pdbx_description
1 polymer ?
#
loop_
_entity_poly.entity_id
_entity_poly.type
_entity_poly.pdbx_seq_one_letter_code
_entity_poly.pdbx_strand_id
1 'polypeptide(L)' 'MAYYGSNYSQKLTGKEKGYLEEALEMENLALAKYSVYADYCQDPELKSLLFDMSQNKRRHADRLKQLTGKAGTSYQQYQ' A
#
# COMPACT_ATOMS: atom_id res chain seq x y z
N MET A 1 -21.08 -21.55 -16.40
CA MET A 1 -19.82 -20.80 -16.21
C MET A 1 -20.14 -19.33 -16.12
N ALA A 2 -20.25 -18.78 -14.91
CA ALA A 2 -20.47 -17.35 -14.72
C ALA A 2 -19.14 -16.62 -14.95
N TYR A 3 -19.13 -15.74 -15.94
CA TYR A 3 -17.99 -14.87 -16.25
C TYR A 3 -17.78 -13.89 -15.10
N TYR A 4 -16.69 -14.05 -14.32
CA TYR A 4 -16.19 -13.02 -13.40
C TYR A 4 -15.39 -11.97 -14.17
N GLY A 5 -16.04 -11.36 -15.17
CA GLY A 5 -15.50 -10.23 -15.92
C GLY A 5 -15.54 -8.97 -15.06
N SER A 6 -14.40 -8.62 -14.48
CA SER A 6 -13.95 -7.28 -14.08
C SER A 6 -14.98 -6.13 -14.24
N ASN A 7 -15.84 -5.95 -13.23
CA ASN A 7 -16.73 -4.78 -13.10
C ASN A 7 -16.06 -3.64 -12.30
N TYR A 8 -14.84 -3.23 -12.64
CA TYR A 8 -14.21 -2.04 -12.05
C TYR A 8 -14.67 -0.72 -12.67
N SER A 9 -15.70 -0.73 -13.54
CA SER A 9 -16.35 0.47 -14.08
C SER A 9 -17.47 1.01 -13.16
N GLN A 10 -17.48 0.63 -11.88
CA GLN A 10 -18.30 1.31 -10.87
C GLN A 10 -17.43 2.40 -10.25
N LYS A 11 -17.79 3.68 -10.46
CA LYS A 11 -17.18 4.79 -9.73
C LYS A 11 -17.29 4.49 -8.23
N LEU A 12 -16.16 4.48 -7.53
CA LEU A 12 -16.14 4.31 -6.07
C LEU A 12 -17.12 5.30 -5.42
N THR A 13 -17.99 4.78 -4.57
CA THR A 13 -18.87 5.59 -3.72
C THR A 13 -18.04 6.42 -2.74
N GLY A 14 -18.62 7.48 -2.19
CA GLY A 14 -17.92 8.31 -1.19
C GLY A 14 -17.45 7.52 0.03
N LYS A 15 -18.23 6.53 0.46
CA LYS A 15 -17.89 5.66 1.60
C LYS A 15 -16.71 4.74 1.27
N GLU A 16 -16.69 4.13 0.09
CA GLU A 16 -15.57 3.28 -0.34
C GLU A 16 -14.28 4.09 -0.51
N LYS A 17 -14.37 5.33 -1.03
CA LYS A 17 -13.23 6.25 -1.07
C LYS A 17 -12.70 6.54 0.33
N GLY A 18 -13.58 6.85 1.28
CA GLY A 18 -13.20 7.07 2.68
C GLY A 18 -12.42 5.89 3.26
N TYR A 19 -12.93 4.66 3.10
CA TYR A 19 -12.21 3.46 3.56
C TYR A 19 -10.85 3.25 2.89
N LEU A 20 -10.73 3.55 1.59
CA LEU A 20 -9.45 3.45 0.89
C LEU A 20 -8.45 4.52 1.34
N GLU A 21 -8.94 5.71 1.69
CA GLU A 21 -8.13 6.80 2.24
C GLU A 21 -7.64 6.48 3.65
N GLU A 22 -8.52 6.02 4.54
CA GLU A 22 -8.16 5.54 5.88
C GLU A 22 -7.15 4.39 5.81
N ALA A 23 -7.38 3.42 4.91
CA ALA A 23 -6.43 2.33 4.68
C ALA A 23 -5.06 2.87 4.25
N LEU A 24 -5.02 3.86 3.35
CA LEU A 24 -3.77 4.45 2.88
C LEU A 24 -3.02 5.18 4.02
N GLU A 25 -3.74 5.90 4.88
CA GLU A 25 -3.16 6.53 6.06
C GLU A 25 -2.57 5.51 7.05
N MET A 26 -3.27 4.40 7.28
CA MET A 26 -2.76 3.30 8.11
C MET A 26 -1.50 2.67 7.54
N GLU A 27 -1.43 2.44 6.23
CA GLU A 27 -0.26 1.90 5.56
C GLU A 27 0.94 2.87 5.65
N ASN A 28 0.71 4.18 5.50
CA ASN A 28 1.74 5.20 5.68
C ASN A 28 2.25 5.29 7.14
N LEU A 29 1.35 5.18 8.12
CA LEU A 29 1.73 5.13 9.53
C LEU A 29 2.57 3.89 9.84
N ALA A 30 2.20 2.73 9.29
CA ALA A 30 2.97 1.49 9.45
C ALA A 30 4.38 1.62 8.86
N LEU A 31 4.51 2.22 7.66
CA LEU A 31 5.80 2.52 7.04
C LEU A 31 6.70 3.38 7.94
N ALA A 32 6.15 4.45 8.50
CA ALA A 32 6.89 5.34 9.39
C ALA A 32 7.37 4.58 10.64
N LYS A 33 6.48 3.80 11.28
CA LYS A 33 6.82 3.00 12.46
C LYS A 33 7.92 1.98 12.18
N TYR A 34 7.81 1.20 11.12
CA TYR A 34 8.82 0.18 10.81
C TYR A 34 10.17 0.80 10.44
N SER A 35 10.18 1.94 9.75
CA SER A 35 11.42 2.66 9.47
C SER A 35 12.10 3.11 10.77
N VAL A 36 11.34 3.74 11.67
CA VAL A 36 11.84 4.19 12.98
C VAL A 36 12.32 3.00 13.82
N TYR A 37 11.56 1.91 13.88
CA TYR A 37 11.97 0.73 14.65
C TYR A 37 13.19 0.03 14.07
N ALA A 38 13.34 -0.03 12.75
CA ALA A 38 14.52 -0.59 12.09
C ALA A 38 15.79 0.23 12.38
N ASP A 39 15.65 1.55 12.57
CA ASP A 39 16.77 2.44 12.93
C ASP A 39 17.25 2.21 14.37
N TYR A 40 16.33 1.95 15.30
CA TYR A 40 16.67 1.67 16.71
C TYR A 40 17.02 0.20 16.99
N CYS A 41 16.72 -0.71 16.06
CA CYS A 41 16.96 -2.13 16.24
C CYS A 41 18.46 -2.47 16.08
N GLN A 42 19.03 -3.11 17.11
CA GLN A 42 20.40 -3.62 17.09
C GLN A 42 20.48 -5.06 16.56
N ASP A 43 19.39 -5.81 16.68
CA ASP A 43 19.30 -7.18 16.21
C ASP A 43 19.19 -7.21 14.67
N PRO A 44 20.15 -7.82 13.95
CA PRO A 44 20.16 -7.83 12.49
C PRO A 44 18.97 -8.56 11.85
N GLU A 45 18.50 -9.65 12.46
CA GLU A 45 17.39 -10.44 11.93
C GLU A 45 16.07 -9.69 12.08
N LEU A 46 15.85 -9.08 13.25
CA LEU A 46 14.69 -8.24 13.49
C LEU A 46 14.70 -6.99 12.60
N LYS A 47 15.88 -6.39 12.35
CA LYS A 47 16.02 -5.29 11.41
C LYS A 47 15.65 -5.69 9.98
N SER A 48 16.09 -6.87 9.53
CA SER A 48 15.71 -7.41 8.21
C SER A 48 14.19 -7.62 8.12
N LEU A 49 13.58 -8.19 9.15
CA LEU A 49 12.13 -8.40 9.20
C LEU A 49 11.35 -7.08 9.11
N LEU A 50 11.77 -6.06 9.88
CA LEU A 50 11.15 -4.73 9.86
C LEU A 50 11.28 -4.07 8.47
N PHE A 51 12.42 -4.25 7.81
CA PHE A 51 12.61 -3.79 6.44
C PHE A 51 11.67 -4.50 5.47
N ASP A 52 11.54 -5.82 5.52
CA ASP A 52 10.64 -6.59 4.65
C ASP A 52 9.17 -6.19 4.85
N MET A 53 8.76 -5.99 6.12
CA MET A 53 7.45 -5.46 6.45
C MET A 53 7.23 -4.08 5.83
N SER A 54 8.22 -3.17 5.92
CA SER A 54 8.12 -1.86 5.28
C SER A 54 7.93 -1.95 3.75
N GLN A 55 8.64 -2.86 3.07
CA GLN A 55 8.49 -3.05 1.63
C GLN A 55 7.09 -3.60 1.27
N ASN A 56 6.53 -4.47 2.11
CA ASN A 56 5.16 -4.97 1.94
C ASN A 56 4.13 -3.83 2.07
N LYS A 57 4.25 -3.00 3.13
CA LYS A 57 3.37 -1.84 3.38
C LYS A 57 3.44 -0.80 2.25
N ARG A 58 4.63 -0.58 1.68
CA ARG A 58 4.80 0.28 0.49
C ARG A 58 3.99 -0.22 -0.69
N ARG A 59 4.08 -1.52 -1.01
CA ARG A 59 3.30 -2.13 -2.09
C ARG A 59 1.78 -1.99 -1.88
N HIS A 60 1.32 -2.11 -0.63
CA HIS A 60 -0.10 -1.88 -0.31
C HIS A 60 -0.51 -0.42 -0.53
N ALA A 61 0.28 0.53 -0.03
CA ALA A 61 0.03 1.95 -0.23
C ALA A 61 -0.02 2.32 -1.72
N ASP A 62 0.88 1.77 -2.53
CA ASP A 62 0.91 2.01 -3.98
C ASP A 62 -0.32 1.44 -4.68
N ARG A 63 -0.78 0.25 -4.28
CA ARG A 63 -2.05 -0.32 -4.78
C ARG A 63 -3.24 0.55 -4.40
N LEU A 64 -3.30 1.08 -3.17
CA LEU A 64 -4.36 1.97 -2.72
C LEU A 64 -4.36 3.30 -3.50
N LYS A 65 -3.18 3.86 -3.79
CA LYS A 65 -3.04 5.05 -4.65
C LYS A 65 -3.53 4.79 -6.07
N GLN A 66 -3.24 3.62 -6.64
CA GLN A 66 -3.76 3.24 -7.97
C GLN A 66 -5.29 3.14 -7.95
N LEU A 67 -5.87 2.50 -6.93
CA LEU A 67 -7.32 2.35 -6.80
C LEU A 67 -8.05 3.68 -6.60
N THR A 68 -7.44 4.63 -5.89
CA THR A 68 -8.01 5.96 -5.62
C THR A 68 -7.74 6.98 -6.73
N GLY A 69 -6.99 6.61 -7.78
CA GLY A 69 -6.57 7.54 -8.84
C GLY A 69 -5.56 8.58 -8.36
N LYS A 70 -4.96 8.39 -7.18
CA LYS A 70 -3.88 9.23 -6.61
C LYS A 70 -2.49 8.80 -7.10
N ALA A 71 -2.40 7.70 -7.85
CA ALA A 71 -1.18 7.35 -8.56
C ALA A 71 -0.94 8.42 -9.66
N GLY A 72 0.04 9.30 -9.44
CA GLY A 72 0.61 10.06 -10.54
C GLY A 72 1.04 9.07 -11.63
N THR A 73 0.80 9.44 -12.89
CA THR A 73 1.06 8.62 -14.08
C THR A 73 2.52 8.18 -14.13
N SER A 74 2.86 7.08 -13.48
CA SER A 74 4.15 6.42 -13.60
C SER A 74 3.91 4.92 -13.73
N TYR A 75 3.40 4.53 -14.89
CA TYR A 75 3.69 3.22 -15.45
C TYR A 75 5.19 3.19 -15.75
N GLN A 76 6.02 2.79 -14.78
CA GLN A 76 7.35 2.31 -15.11
C GLN A 76 7.31 0.78 -15.12
N GLN A 77 7.30 0.27 -16.35
CA GLN A 77 7.72 -1.07 -16.72
C GLN A 77 8.97 -1.45 -15.94
N TYR A 78 8.91 -2.55 -15.20
CA TYR A 78 10.10 -3.29 -14.84
C TYR A 78 10.61 -3.97 -16.13
N GLN A 79 11.82 -3.61 -16.58
CA GLN A 79 12.69 -4.45 -17.41
C GLN A 79 13.71 -5.12 -16.50
#